data_AF-A0A1G7S3A8-F1
#
_entry.id   AF-A0A1G7S3A8-F1
#
_cell.length_a   1.000
_cell.length_b   1.000
_cell.length_c   1.000
_cell.angle_alpha   90.00
_cell.angle_beta   90.00
_cell.angle_gamma   90.00
#
_symmetry.space_group_name_H-M   'P 1'
#
loop_
_entity.id
_entity.type
_entity.pdbx_description
1 polymer ?
#
loop_
_entity_poly.entity_id
_entity_poly.type
_entity_poly.pdbx_seq_one_letter_code
_entity_poly.pdbx_strand_id
1 'polypeptide(L)'
;MRMEARRRGLAMQLIPQDWPHWLPVEPPSPCAQYHRPRRAREPDTWMYWQTTPGNWVNQWREPCEDARVLPHLLTLPPDVYKVEAGKQLIALYWGERGETEVLHRISAVIKALA
;
A
#
# COMPACT_ATOMS: atom_id res chain seq x y z
N MET A 1 -8.57 -11.06 -10.06
CA MET A 1 -8.06 -9.85 -9.37
C MET A 1 -8.12 -8.57 -10.19
N ARG A 2 -7.40 -8.42 -11.32
CA ARG A 2 -7.32 -7.15 -12.08
C ARG A 2 -8.67 -6.50 -12.45
N MET A 3 -9.60 -7.27 -13.04
CA MET A 3 -10.91 -6.76 -13.42
C MET A 3 -11.74 -6.32 -12.20
N GLU A 4 -11.68 -7.09 -11.11
CA GLU A 4 -12.38 -6.77 -9.86
C GLU A 4 -11.83 -5.49 -9.21
N ALA A 5 -10.52 -5.27 -9.29
CA ALA A 5 -9.89 -4.05 -8.80
C ALA A 5 -10.40 -2.81 -9.56
N ARG A 6 -10.52 -2.91 -10.89
CA ARG A 6 -11.07 -1.85 -11.73
C ARG A 6 -12.52 -1.53 -11.40
N ARG A 7 -13.36 -2.54 -11.16
CA ARG A 7 -14.75 -2.34 -10.70
C ARG A 7 -14.83 -1.55 -9.40
N ARG A 8 -13.78 -1.61 -8.58
CA ARG A 8 -13.65 -0.88 -7.32
C ARG A 8 -12.89 0.43 -7.46
N GLY A 9 -12.59 0.88 -8.67
CA GLY A 9 -11.87 2.13 -8.92
C GLY A 9 -10.40 2.07 -8.50
N LEU A 10 -9.78 0.89 -8.60
CA LEU A 10 -8.33 0.72 -8.53
C LEU A 10 -7.79 0.40 -9.92
N ALA A 11 -6.75 1.13 -10.32
CA ALA A 11 -5.90 0.68 -11.41
C ALA A 11 -4.79 -0.20 -10.84
N MET A 12 -4.27 -1.10 -11.68
CA MET A 12 -3.19 -2.01 -11.30
C MET A 12 -2.15 -2.08 -12.40
N GLN A 13 -0.89 -2.01 -12.01
CA GLN A 13 0.27 -2.25 -12.86
C GLN A 13 1.30 -3.13 -12.16
N LEU A 14 2.04 -3.91 -12.95
CA LEU A 14 3.21 -4.65 -12.48
C LEU A 14 4.44 -3.78 -12.76
N ILE A 15 5.13 -3.33 -11.71
CA ILE A 15 6.21 -2.35 -11.83
C ILE A 15 7.49 -2.87 -11.15
N PRO A 16 8.69 -2.71 -11.75
CA PRO A 16 9.95 -2.94 -11.05
C PRO A 16 10.00 -2.11 -9.76
N GLN A 17 10.54 -2.69 -8.69
CA GLN A 17 10.72 -2.00 -7.41
C GLN A 17 12.17 -2.10 -6.95
N ASP A 18 12.67 -0.96 -6.46
CA ASP A 18 13.91 -0.87 -5.70
C ASP A 18 13.53 -0.85 -4.22
N TRP A 19 13.56 -2.03 -3.61
CA TRP A 19 13.21 -2.18 -2.20
C TRP A 19 14.33 -1.67 -1.29
N PRO A 20 14.00 -1.06 -0.13
CA PRO A 20 15.03 -0.69 0.83
C PRO A 20 15.80 -1.93 1.31
N HIS A 21 17.13 -1.87 1.25
CA HIS A 21 18.04 -2.96 1.65
C HIS A 21 17.87 -3.40 3.11
N TRP A 22 17.24 -2.57 3.95
CA TRP A 22 16.98 -2.85 5.36
C TRP A 22 15.67 -3.61 5.60
N LEU A 23 14.88 -3.92 4.56
CA LEU A 23 13.72 -4.79 4.73
C LEU A 23 14.18 -6.21 5.11
N PRO A 24 13.63 -6.81 6.18
CA PRO A 24 14.05 -8.16 6.61
C PRO A 24 13.87 -9.24 5.55
N VAL A 25 12.81 -9.10 4.74
CA VAL A 25 12.52 -9.97 3.61
C VAL A 25 12.28 -9.07 2.41
N GLU A 26 13.10 -9.25 1.37
CA GLU A 26 12.93 -8.50 0.14
C GLU A 26 11.66 -8.96 -0.60
N PRO A 27 10.69 -8.05 -0.86
CA PRO A 27 9.52 -8.39 -1.64
C PRO A 27 9.85 -8.66 -3.11
N PRO A 28 8.92 -9.26 -3.90
CA PRO A 28 9.17 -9.51 -5.32
C PRO A 28 9.39 -8.22 -6.10
N SER A 29 10.26 -8.29 -7.11
CA SER A 29 10.43 -7.26 -8.14
C SER A 29 10.38 -7.95 -9.51
N PRO A 30 9.42 -7.61 -10.40
CA PRO A 30 8.42 -6.56 -10.25
C PRO A 30 7.29 -6.94 -9.26
N CYS A 31 6.61 -5.92 -8.73
CA CYS A 31 5.53 -6.07 -7.75
C CYS A 31 4.21 -5.47 -8.27
N ALA A 32 3.07 -6.07 -7.89
CA ALA A 32 1.77 -5.56 -8.27
C ALA A 32 1.45 -4.30 -7.45
N GLN A 33 1.35 -3.17 -8.13
CA GLN A 33 0.97 -1.89 -7.56
C GLN A 33 -0.50 -1.60 -7.86
N TYR A 34 -1.29 -1.46 -6.80
CA TYR A 34 -2.68 -1.03 -6.86
C TYR A 34 -2.77 0.43 -6.44
N HIS A 35 -3.43 1.26 -7.25
CA HIS A 35 -3.45 2.70 -6.99
C HIS A 35 -4.78 3.36 -7.32
N ARG A 36 -4.99 4.53 -6.72
CA ARG A 36 -6.13 5.42 -6.95
C ARG A 36 -5.71 6.90 -6.92
N PRO A 37 -6.36 7.76 -7.72
CA PRO A 37 -6.23 9.21 -7.60
C PRO A 37 -6.65 9.76 -6.24
N ARG A 38 -5.89 10.74 -5.74
CA ARG A 38 -6.20 11.49 -4.53
C ARG A 38 -7.06 12.70 -4.84
N ARG A 39 -7.90 13.10 -3.89
CA ARG A 39 -8.90 14.17 -4.09
C ARG A 39 -8.52 15.50 -3.46
N ALA A 40 -7.68 15.48 -2.42
CA ALA A 40 -7.28 16.70 -1.73
C ALA A 40 -6.41 17.58 -2.64
N ARG A 41 -6.59 18.91 -2.54
CA ARG A 41 -5.84 19.90 -3.32
C ARG A 41 -4.36 19.94 -2.95
N GLU A 42 -4.06 19.82 -1.66
CA GLU A 42 -2.71 19.78 -1.09
C GLU A 42 -2.62 18.58 -0.13
N PRO A 43 -2.45 17.37 -0.66
CA PRO A 43 -2.42 16.18 0.16
C PRO A 43 -1.07 15.97 0.84
N ASP A 44 -1.08 15.55 2.10
CA ASP A 44 0.12 15.08 2.83
C ASP A 44 0.78 13.93 2.07
N THR A 45 2.11 13.98 1.90
CA THR A 45 2.88 12.91 1.24
C THR A 45 3.60 12.06 2.27
N TRP A 46 3.48 10.74 2.17
CA TRP A 46 4.11 9.80 3.09
C TRP A 46 4.32 8.44 2.42
N MET A 47 5.23 7.66 2.99
CA MET A 47 5.55 6.31 2.53
C MET A 47 5.91 5.43 3.72
N TYR A 48 5.27 4.28 3.80
CA TYR A 48 5.47 3.30 4.85
C TYR A 48 5.73 1.91 4.24
N TRP A 49 6.61 1.14 4.89
CA TRP A 49 6.89 -0.25 4.56
C TRP A 49 6.51 -1.15 5.72
N GLN A 50 5.98 -2.33 5.40
CA GLN A 50 5.68 -3.37 6.37
C GLN A 50 6.92 -4.24 6.54
N THR A 51 7.62 -4.11 7.67
CA THR A 51 8.85 -4.88 7.96
C THR A 51 8.54 -6.29 8.46
N THR A 52 7.51 -6.38 9.31
CA THR A 52 6.86 -7.61 9.75
C THR A 52 5.35 -7.37 9.74
N PRO A 53 4.50 -8.41 9.73
CA PRO A 53 3.05 -8.22 9.72
C PRO A 53 2.57 -7.26 10.82
N GLY A 54 1.89 -6.19 10.45
CA GLY A 54 1.42 -5.13 11.34
C GLY A 54 2.46 -4.08 11.78
N ASN A 55 3.75 -4.26 11.46
CA ASN A 55 4.81 -3.32 11.82
C ASN A 55 5.17 -2.42 10.63
N TRP A 56 4.72 -1.17 10.69
CA TRP A 56 4.85 -0.19 9.62
C TRP A 56 5.86 0.89 10.01
N VAL A 57 6.85 1.11 9.15
CA VAL A 57 7.91 2.10 9.38
C VAL A 57 8.12 3.02 8.18
N ASN A 58 8.59 4.24 8.43
CA ASN A 58 8.94 5.19 7.37
C ASN A 58 10.36 4.92 6.80
N GLN A 59 10.85 5.82 5.96
CA GLN A 59 12.15 5.69 5.30
C GLN A 59 13.36 5.76 6.25
N TRP A 60 13.15 6.31 7.44
CA TRP A 60 14.12 6.38 8.53
C TRP A 60 13.99 5.22 9.52
N ARG A 61 13.09 4.27 9.24
CA ARG A 61 12.73 3.12 10.09
C ARG A 61 12.04 3.52 11.40
N GLU A 62 11.44 4.70 11.44
CA GLU A 62 10.62 5.14 12.56
C GLU A 62 9.21 4.55 12.42
N PRO A 63 8.58 4.08 13.52
CA PRO A 63 7.21 3.58 13.49
C PRO A 63 6.21 4.58 12.90
N CYS A 64 5.18 4.08 12.23
CA CYS A 64 4.05 4.91 11.80
C CYS A 64 3.23 5.36 13.02
N GLU A 65 3.40 6.61 13.44
CA GLU A 65 2.67 7.21 14.57
C GLU A 65 1.45 8.05 14.12
N ASP A 66 1.23 8.21 12.80
CA ASP A 66 0.10 8.99 12.29
C ASP A 66 -1.22 8.26 12.58
N ALA A 67 -1.97 8.79 13.55
CA ALA A 67 -3.26 8.26 14.00
C ALA A 67 -4.32 8.21 12.87
N ARG A 68 -4.14 8.97 11.79
CA ARG A 68 -5.02 8.95 10.61
C ARG A 68 -4.67 7.81 9.65
N VAL A 69 -3.46 7.26 9.73
CA VAL A 69 -2.93 6.28 8.77
C VAL A 69 -2.78 4.90 9.40
N LEU A 70 -2.16 4.80 10.59
CA LEU A 70 -1.84 3.54 11.25
C LEU A 70 -3.05 2.59 11.38
N PRO A 71 -4.25 3.04 11.83
CA PRO A 71 -5.39 2.13 11.97
C PRO A 71 -5.78 1.45 10.66
N HIS A 72 -5.61 2.12 9.52
CA HIS A 72 -5.87 1.53 8.20
C HIS A 72 -4.79 0.52 7.80
N LEU A 73 -3.52 0.87 8.03
CA LEU A 73 -2.38 -0.01 7.70
C LEU A 73 -2.42 -1.32 8.49
N LEU A 74 -2.86 -1.29 9.76
CA LEU A 74 -3.01 -2.48 10.59
C LEU A 74 -4.06 -3.49 10.08
N THR A 75 -4.97 -3.07 9.19
CA THR A 75 -5.95 -3.99 8.58
C THR A 75 -5.40 -4.75 7.38
N LEU A 76 -4.31 -4.28 6.80
CA LEU A 76 -3.71 -4.84 5.58
C LEU A 76 -3.11 -6.22 5.86
N PRO A 77 -3.11 -7.13 4.86
CA PRO A 77 -2.53 -8.45 5.04
C PRO A 77 -0.99 -8.39 5.09
N PRO A 78 -0.34 -9.46 5.59
CA PRO A 78 1.11 -9.60 5.66
C PRO A 78 1.87 -9.36 4.35
N ASP A 79 1.25 -9.62 3.20
CA ASP A 79 1.87 -9.55 1.88
C ASP A 79 1.64 -8.20 1.17
N VAL A 80 1.16 -7.17 1.88
CA VAL A 80 1.26 -5.79 1.42
C VAL A 80 2.55 -5.18 1.95
N TYR A 81 3.52 -4.97 1.08
CA TYR A 81 4.89 -4.66 1.49
C TYR A 81 5.12 -3.16 1.69
N LYS A 82 4.41 -2.32 0.95
CA LYS A 82 4.59 -0.87 0.91
C LYS A 82 3.26 -0.17 0.65
N VAL A 83 3.06 0.98 1.28
CA VAL A 83 2.00 1.93 0.95
C VAL A 83 2.62 3.31 0.80
N GLU A 84 2.23 4.02 -0.26
CA GLU A 84 2.79 5.31 -0.61
C GLU A 84 1.65 6.25 -1.00
N ALA A 85 1.56 7.37 -0.31
CA ALA A 85 0.65 8.45 -0.65
C ALA A 85 1.47 9.60 -1.24
N GLY A 86 1.43 9.72 -2.57
CA GLY A 86 2.03 10.84 -3.30
C GLY A 86 1.06 12.01 -3.45
N LYS A 87 1.44 12.96 -4.31
CA LYS A 87 0.61 14.16 -4.60
C LYS A 87 -0.64 13.86 -5.41
N GLN A 88 -0.56 12.91 -6.34
CA GLN A 88 -1.65 12.61 -7.28
C GLN A 88 -2.31 11.27 -6.99
N LEU A 89 -1.54 10.30 -6.51
CA LEU A 89 -1.97 8.92 -6.30
C LEU A 89 -1.65 8.48 -4.88
N ILE A 90 -2.49 7.59 -4.37
CA ILE A 90 -2.11 6.67 -3.30
C ILE A 90 -2.00 5.27 -3.91
N ALA A 91 -0.95 4.56 -3.53
CA ALA A 91 -0.62 3.25 -4.05
C ALA A 91 -0.23 2.30 -2.91
N LEU A 92 -0.52 1.01 -3.11
CA LEU A 92 0.07 -0.05 -2.32
C LEU A 92 0.62 -1.16 -3.20
N TYR A 93 1.60 -1.88 -2.67
CA TYR A 93 2.36 -2.91 -3.36
C TYR A 93 2.08 -4.25 -2.68
N TRP A 94 1.48 -5.17 -3.42
CA TRP A 94 0.88 -6.38 -2.87
C TRP A 94 1.38 -7.63 -3.59
N GLY A 95 1.63 -8.70 -2.84
CA GLY A 95 2.00 -10.01 -3.35
C GLY A 95 0.87 -10.78 -4.04
N GLU A 96 -0.35 -10.24 -4.08
CA GLU A 96 -1.55 -10.89 -4.62
C GLU A 96 -1.83 -12.27 -3.97
N ARG A 97 -1.36 -12.54 -2.74
CA ARG A 97 -1.65 -13.80 -2.04
C ARG A 97 -2.99 -13.65 -1.30
N GLY A 98 -3.94 -14.52 -1.64
CA GLY A 98 -5.22 -14.64 -0.94
C GLY A 98 -6.44 -14.49 -1.85
N GLU A 99 -7.59 -14.39 -1.21
CA GLU A 99 -8.90 -14.37 -1.87
C GLU A 99 -9.36 -12.96 -2.25
N THR A 100 -10.43 -12.88 -3.03
CA THR A 100 -11.04 -11.62 -3.49
C THR A 100 -11.41 -10.68 -2.34
N GLU A 101 -11.73 -11.20 -1.15
CA GLU A 101 -12.00 -10.41 0.05
C GLU A 101 -10.80 -9.54 0.48
N VAL A 102 -9.57 -10.03 0.26
CA VAL A 102 -8.34 -9.27 0.53
C VAL A 102 -8.27 -8.03 -0.35
N LEU A 103 -8.62 -8.16 -1.64
CA LEU A 103 -8.72 -7.04 -2.56
C LEU A 103 -9.82 -6.05 -2.15
N HIS A 104 -10.93 -6.53 -1.58
CA HIS A 104 -11.99 -5.66 -1.08
C HIS A 104 -11.51 -4.80 0.08
N ARG A 105 -10.79 -5.41 1.03
CA ARG A 105 -10.17 -4.71 2.16
C ARG A 105 -9.12 -3.70 1.71
N ILE A 106 -8.20 -4.11 0.82
CA ILE A 106 -7.21 -3.21 0.19
C ILE A 106 -7.91 -2.02 -0.46
N SER A 107 -8.98 -2.26 -1.23
CA SER A 107 -9.73 -1.18 -1.87
C SER A 107 -10.39 -0.24 -0.87
N ALA A 108 -10.87 -0.74 0.27
CA ALA A 108 -11.45 0.08 1.32
C ALA A 108 -10.38 0.97 1.98
N VAL A 109 -9.19 0.42 2.28
CA VAL A 109 -8.06 1.16 2.84
C VAL A 109 -7.58 2.27 1.90
N ILE A 110 -7.30 1.93 0.62
CA ILE A 110 -6.89 2.94 -0.37
C ILE A 110 -7.97 4.01 -0.51
N LYS A 111 -9.26 3.64 -0.49
CA LYS A 111 -10.37 4.60 -0.58
C LYS A 111 -10.41 5.56 0.62
N ALA A 112 -10.15 5.07 1.82
CA ALA A 112 -10.19 5.89 3.04
C ALA A 112 -9.03 6.89 3.10
N LEU A 113 -7.87 6.51 2.53
CA LEU A 113 -6.64 7.30 2.57
C LEU A 113 -6.40 8.20 1.33
N ALA A 114 -7.22 8.09 0.28
CA ALA A 114 -7.12 8.83 -0.99
C ALA A 114 -7.80 10.21 -0.95
#